data_AF-A0A7C7ARY2-F1
#
_entry.id   AF-A0A7C7ARY2-F1
#
_cell.length_a   1.000
_cell.length_b   1.000
_cell.length_c   1.000
_cell.angle_alpha   90.00
_cell.angle_beta   90.00
_cell.angle_gamma   90.00
#
_symmetry.space_group_name_H-M   'P 1'
#
loop_
_entity.id
_entity.type
_entity.pdbx_description
1 polymer ?
#
loop_
_entity_poly.entity_id
_entity_poly.type
_entity_poly.pdbx_seq_one_letter_code
_entity_poly.pdbx_strand_id
1 'polypeptide(L)'
;CTYGMGTNVKQSTSLDTAKNNALFEAAQYVEVQVKGMLKTYEEEAGVFDPQLLALTQKVIKTVTNTTFSGVINGQMETRRVTEHGGPRYTTYLQLKIPKSEINKSLYTNIRNEEALYNQFKASMAFEELERTVEK
;
A
#
# COMPACT_ATOMS: atom_id res chain seq x y z
N CYS A 1 9.33 1.23 -5.76
CA CYS A 1 9.73 -0.05 -5.14
C CYS A 1 9.55 0.06 -3.65
N THR A 2 9.14 -1.02 -3.00
CA THR A 2 9.16 -1.17 -1.54
C THR A 2 10.19 -2.22 -1.16
N TYR A 3 10.61 -2.22 0.10
CA TYR A 3 11.68 -3.04 0.60
C TYR A 3 11.24 -3.79 1.85
N GLY A 4 11.70 -5.02 1.97
CA GLY A 4 11.41 -5.84 3.12
C GLY A 4 12.64 -6.58 3.57
N MET A 5 12.83 -6.65 4.88
CA MET A 5 13.89 -7.40 5.51
C MET A 5 13.28 -8.40 6.47
N GLY A 6 13.75 -9.64 6.46
CA GLY A 6 13.29 -10.68 7.38
C GLY A 6 14.44 -11.55 7.86
N THR A 7 14.60 -11.68 9.18
CA THR A 7 15.61 -12.54 9.79
C THR A 7 14.96 -13.70 10.52
N ASN A 8 15.28 -14.94 10.13
CA ASN A 8 14.72 -16.14 10.76
C ASN A 8 15.71 -17.31 10.80
N VAL A 9 15.41 -18.31 11.62
CA VAL A 9 16.23 -19.54 11.74
C VAL A 9 16.23 -20.35 10.44
N LYS A 10 15.11 -20.34 9.70
CA LYS A 10 14.96 -21.00 8.40
C LYS A 10 14.95 -19.96 7.28
N GLN A 11 15.61 -20.27 6.17
CA GLN A 11 15.66 -19.41 4.98
C GLN A 11 14.26 -19.15 4.39
N SER A 12 13.40 -20.16 4.28
CA SER A 12 12.04 -19.98 3.75
C SER A 12 11.23 -18.98 4.59
N THR A 13 11.26 -19.13 5.91
CA THR A 13 10.58 -18.20 6.83
C THR A 13 11.20 -16.79 6.79
N SER A 14 12.53 -16.68 6.60
CA SER A 14 13.21 -15.39 6.40
C SER A 14 12.70 -14.67 5.15
N LEU A 15 12.51 -15.41 4.06
CA LEU A 15 11.95 -14.90 2.82
C LEU A 15 10.49 -14.48 2.97
N ASP A 16 9.66 -15.30 3.63
CA ASP A 16 8.25 -14.98 3.88
C ASP A 16 8.11 -13.70 4.73
N THR A 17 8.93 -13.55 5.77
CA THR A 17 8.96 -12.33 6.58
C THR A 17 9.41 -11.12 5.77
N ALA A 18 10.46 -11.25 4.96
CA ALA A 18 10.90 -10.16 4.09
C ALA A 18 9.79 -9.75 3.11
N LYS A 19 9.08 -10.71 2.52
CA LYS A 19 7.93 -10.44 1.65
C LYS A 19 6.80 -9.73 2.37
N ASN A 20 6.40 -10.21 3.54
CA ASN A 20 5.33 -9.58 4.33
C ASN A 20 5.69 -8.15 4.73
N ASN A 21 6.94 -7.89 5.10
CA ASN A 21 7.40 -6.54 5.46
C ASN A 21 7.40 -5.59 4.25
N ALA A 22 7.83 -6.06 3.08
CA ALA A 22 7.78 -5.26 1.86
C ALA A 22 6.33 -4.94 1.40
N LEU A 23 5.41 -5.89 1.60
CA LEU A 23 3.97 -5.67 1.36
C LEU A 23 3.36 -4.71 2.38
N PHE A 24 3.77 -4.82 3.65
CA PHE A 24 3.32 -3.92 4.70
C PHE A 24 3.74 -2.47 4.43
N GLU A 25 5.00 -2.22 4.05
CA GLU A 25 5.46 -0.87 3.66
C GLU A 25 4.62 -0.31 2.49
N ALA A 26 4.26 -1.16 1.53
CA ALA A 26 3.40 -0.75 0.42
C ALA A 26 1.98 -0.41 0.86
N ALA A 27 1.41 -1.17 1.81
CA ALA A 27 0.08 -0.89 2.35
C ALA A 27 0.08 0.44 3.11
N GLN A 28 1.14 0.73 3.86
CA GLN A 28 1.32 2.01 4.53
C GLN A 28 1.37 3.19 3.55
N TYR A 29 2.01 3.02 2.39
CA TYR A 29 2.00 4.04 1.35
C TYR A 29 0.58 4.33 0.83
N VAL A 30 -0.21 3.28 0.56
CA VAL A 30 -1.62 3.40 0.14
C VAL A 30 -2.44 4.10 1.22
N GLU A 31 -2.27 3.69 2.47
CA GLU A 31 -2.97 4.25 3.62
C GLU A 31 -2.67 5.75 3.80
N VAL A 32 -1.40 6.15 3.70
CA VAL A 32 -1.00 7.56 3.80
C VAL A 32 -1.63 8.40 2.69
N GLN A 33 -1.67 7.88 1.45
CA GLN A 33 -2.31 8.57 0.33
C GLN A 33 -3.81 8.77 0.56
N VAL A 34 -4.53 7.72 0.90
CA VAL A 34 -5.99 7.79 1.13
C VAL A 34 -6.31 8.67 2.34
N LYS A 35 -5.53 8.61 3.42
CA LYS A 35 -5.69 9.50 4.57
C LYS A 35 -5.44 10.96 4.21
N GLY A 36 -4.44 11.23 3.36
CA GLY A 36 -4.19 12.57 2.83
C GLY A 36 -5.39 13.10 2.04
N MET A 37 -5.96 12.28 1.16
CA MET A 37 -7.17 12.62 0.40
C MET A 37 -8.36 12.92 1.31
N LEU A 38 -8.59 12.06 2.31
CA LEU A 38 -9.67 12.23 3.28
C LEU A 38 -9.51 13.55 4.05
N LYS A 39 -8.30 13.85 4.50
CA LYS A 39 -8.01 15.09 5.22
C LYS A 39 -8.27 16.34 4.37
N THR A 40 -7.81 16.34 3.11
CA THR A 40 -8.08 17.45 2.19
C THR A 40 -9.58 17.63 1.95
N TYR A 41 -10.32 16.54 1.80
CA TYR A 41 -11.78 16.60 1.71
C TYR A 41 -12.43 17.17 2.98
N GLU A 42 -12.01 16.75 4.17
CA GLU A 42 -12.53 17.27 5.44
C GLU A 42 -12.25 18.78 5.60
N GLU A 43 -11.09 19.25 5.14
CA GLU A 43 -10.72 20.65 5.11
C GLU A 43 -11.56 21.47 4.12
N GLU A 44 -11.87 20.92 2.95
CA GLU A 44 -12.71 21.55 1.91
C GLU A 44 -14.19 21.60 2.30
N ALA A 45 -14.73 20.46 2.77
CA ALA A 45 -16.12 20.31 3.12
C ALA A 45 -16.46 20.90 4.49
N GLY A 46 -15.46 21.09 5.37
CA GLY A 46 -15.64 21.53 6.74
C GLY A 46 -16.42 20.54 7.62
N VAL A 47 -16.54 19.28 7.18
CA VAL A 47 -17.35 18.23 7.83
C VAL A 47 -16.51 16.97 8.00
N PHE A 48 -16.52 16.43 9.21
CA PHE A 48 -15.96 15.12 9.53
C PHE A 48 -17.05 14.04 9.39
N ASP A 49 -16.83 13.04 8.54
CA ASP A 49 -17.78 11.93 8.32
C ASP A 49 -17.18 10.57 8.73
N PRO A 50 -17.62 9.98 9.86
CA PRO A 50 -17.19 8.66 10.29
C PRO A 50 -17.52 7.52 9.31
N GLN A 51 -18.57 7.65 8.50
CA GLN A 51 -18.92 6.63 7.50
C GLN A 51 -17.90 6.62 6.36
N LEU A 52 -17.36 7.79 6.02
CA LEU A 52 -16.30 7.95 5.03
C LEU A 52 -15.00 7.27 5.49
N LEU A 53 -14.70 7.29 6.78
CA LEU A 53 -13.56 6.57 7.35
C LEU A 53 -13.68 5.04 7.17
N ALA A 54 -14.86 4.47 7.43
CA ALA A 54 -15.08 3.04 7.25
C ALA A 54 -14.98 2.62 5.77
N LEU A 55 -15.53 3.46 4.89
CA LEU A 55 -15.50 3.27 3.44
C LEU A 55 -14.05 3.37 2.89
N THR A 56 -13.26 4.33 3.33
CA THR A 56 -11.85 4.46 2.93
C THR A 56 -11.01 3.27 3.39
N GLN A 57 -11.23 2.74 4.60
CA GLN A 57 -10.56 1.53 5.07
C GLN A 57 -10.87 0.31 4.18
N LYS A 58 -12.12 0.18 3.72
CA LYS A 58 -12.52 -0.88 2.79
C LYS A 58 -11.75 -0.75 1.46
N VAL A 59 -11.64 0.45 0.90
CA VAL A 59 -10.87 0.71 -0.33
C VAL A 59 -9.39 0.36 -0.15
N ILE A 60 -8.76 0.80 0.95
CA ILE A 60 -7.36 0.48 1.25
C ILE A 60 -7.17 -1.04 1.24
N LYS A 61 -8.04 -1.80 1.91
CA LYS A 61 -7.95 -3.26 1.97
C LYS A 61 -8.10 -3.90 0.59
N THR A 62 -9.06 -3.45 -0.22
CA THR A 62 -9.28 -3.98 -1.56
C THR A 62 -8.10 -3.70 -2.48
N VAL A 63 -7.57 -2.48 -2.49
CA VAL A 63 -6.41 -2.09 -3.30
C VAL A 63 -5.16 -2.85 -2.90
N THR A 64 -4.91 -2.94 -1.59
CA THR A 64 -3.81 -3.72 -1.01
C THR A 64 -3.87 -5.16 -1.49
N ASN A 65 -5.01 -5.84 -1.32
CA ASN A 65 -5.17 -7.23 -1.77
C ASN A 65 -5.01 -7.40 -3.28
N THR A 66 -5.63 -6.52 -4.07
CA THR A 66 -5.61 -6.62 -5.55
C THR A 66 -4.21 -6.40 -6.09
N THR A 67 -3.54 -5.33 -5.65
CA THR A 67 -2.19 -4.96 -6.10
C THR A 67 -1.16 -5.98 -5.64
N PHE A 68 -1.35 -6.56 -4.45
CA PHE A 68 -0.36 -7.48 -3.88
C PHE A 68 -0.45 -8.90 -4.43
N SER A 69 -1.49 -9.23 -5.19
CA SER A 69 -1.56 -10.48 -5.94
C SER A 69 -0.65 -10.51 -7.18
N GLY A 70 -0.26 -9.33 -7.70
CA GLY A 70 0.53 -9.19 -8.93
C GLY A 70 1.97 -8.69 -8.75
N VAL A 71 2.50 -8.66 -7.52
CA VAL A 71 3.80 -8.02 -7.27
C VAL A 71 4.95 -8.76 -7.94
N ILE A 72 5.75 -8.02 -8.70
CA ILE A 72 6.97 -8.54 -9.33
C ILE A 72 8.12 -8.42 -8.32
N ASN A 73 8.78 -9.54 -8.05
CA ASN A 73 10.02 -9.54 -7.28
C ASN A 73 11.09 -8.75 -8.06
N GLY A 74 11.65 -7.73 -7.43
CA GLY A 74 12.81 -7.02 -7.93
C GLY A 74 14.08 -7.79 -7.61
N GLN A 75 14.97 -7.18 -6.83
CA GLN A 75 16.16 -7.85 -6.31
C GLN A 75 15.87 -8.60 -5.01
N MET A 76 16.56 -9.72 -4.80
CA MET A 76 16.48 -10.52 -3.60
C MET A 76 17.87 -11.02 -3.22
N GLU A 77 18.22 -10.89 -1.95
CA GLU A 77 19.47 -11.41 -1.41
C GLU A 77 19.20 -12.07 -0.05
N THR A 78 19.64 -13.32 0.10
CA THR A 78 19.63 -14.01 1.40
C THR A 78 21.06 -14.22 1.86
N ARG A 79 21.37 -13.79 3.08
CA ARG A 79 22.65 -14.01 3.74
C ARG A 79 22.47 -14.90 4.95
N ARG A 80 23.42 -15.80 5.17
CA ARG A 80 23.54 -16.51 6.45
C ARG A 80 24.31 -15.62 7.42
N VAL A 81 23.72 -15.32 8.57
CA VAL A 81 24.30 -14.47 9.61
C VAL A 81 24.34 -15.21 10.94
N THR A 82 25.28 -14.87 11.81
CA THR A 82 25.30 -15.38 13.18
C THR A 82 24.74 -14.29 14.09
N GLU A 83 23.53 -14.49 14.59
CA GLU A 83 22.83 -13.55 15.47
C GLU A 83 22.20 -14.31 16.63
N HIS A 84 22.15 -13.70 17.82
CA HIS A 84 21.60 -14.29 19.04
C HIS A 84 22.18 -15.69 19.37
N GLY A 85 23.48 -15.88 19.13
CA GLY A 85 24.19 -17.11 19.50
C GLY A 85 23.98 -18.31 18.57
N GLY A 86 23.38 -18.14 17.38
CA GLY A 86 23.20 -19.23 16.42
C GLY A 86 23.11 -18.79 14.96
N PRO A 87 23.18 -19.74 14.01
CA PRO A 87 23.04 -19.43 12.59
C PRO A 87 21.60 -19.04 12.26
N ARG A 88 21.44 -17.91 11.59
CA ARG A 88 20.17 -17.40 11.05
C ARG A 88 20.34 -17.03 9.58
N TYR A 89 19.21 -16.78 8.93
CA TYR A 89 19.15 -16.27 7.57
C TYR A 89 18.48 -14.90 7.61
N THR A 90 19.11 -13.92 6.97
CA THR A 90 18.55 -12.59 6.75
C THR A 90 18.30 -12.43 5.25
N THR A 91 17.05 -12.18 4.87
CA THR A 91 16.65 -11.94 3.49
C THR A 91 16.30 -10.48 3.32
N TYR A 92 16.90 -9.86 2.30
CA TYR A 92 16.58 -8.54 1.79
C TYR A 92 15.81 -8.73 0.49
N LEU A 93 14.62 -8.15 0.42
CA LEU A 93 13.75 -8.25 -0.74
C LEU A 93 13.33 -6.85 -1.19
N GLN A 94 13.50 -6.58 -2.47
CA GLN A 94 12.89 -5.44 -3.13
C GLN A 94 11.65 -5.92 -3.89
N LEU A 95 10.51 -5.34 -3.57
CA LEU A 95 9.28 -5.51 -4.35
C LEU A 95 9.10 -4.32 -5.29
N LYS A 96 8.94 -4.62 -6.57
CA LYS A 96 8.57 -3.61 -7.56
C LYS A 96 7.05 -3.52 -7.59
N ILE A 97 6.52 -2.66 -6.73
CA ILE A 97 5.12 -2.25 -6.81
C ILE A 97 5.06 -0.97 -7.64
N PRO A 98 4.48 -1.03 -8.84
CA PRO A 98 4.29 0.15 -9.68
C PRO A 98 3.31 1.10 -8.99
N LYS A 99 3.80 2.30 -8.62
CA LYS A 99 2.96 3.34 -8.01
C LYS A 99 1.79 3.74 -8.92
N SER A 100 2.00 3.71 -10.23
CA SER A 100 0.95 3.93 -11.23
C SER A 100 -0.20 2.92 -11.10
N GLU A 101 0.09 1.63 -10.91
CA GLU A 101 -0.94 0.61 -10.69
C GLU A 101 -1.66 0.80 -9.35
N ILE A 102 -0.94 1.20 -8.29
CA ILE A 102 -1.58 1.57 -7.02
C ILE A 102 -2.58 2.71 -7.24
N ASN A 103 -2.15 3.80 -7.88
CA ASN A 103 -2.99 4.99 -8.08
C ASN A 103 -4.17 4.67 -8.99
N LYS A 104 -3.96 3.87 -10.05
CA LYS A 104 -5.01 3.40 -10.96
C LYS A 104 -6.01 2.51 -10.24
N SER A 105 -5.53 1.60 -9.40
CA SER A 105 -6.36 0.73 -8.57
C SER A 105 -7.15 1.54 -7.55
N LEU A 106 -6.53 2.52 -6.89
CA LEU A 106 -7.20 3.45 -5.98
C LEU A 106 -8.31 4.24 -6.69
N TYR A 107 -7.99 4.89 -7.81
CA TYR A 107 -8.96 5.65 -8.61
C TYR A 107 -10.14 4.77 -9.03
N THR A 108 -9.86 3.58 -9.55
CA THR A 108 -10.91 2.63 -9.99
C THR A 108 -11.78 2.18 -8.82
N ASN A 109 -11.20 1.86 -7.67
CA ASN A 109 -11.95 1.42 -6.49
C ASN A 109 -12.79 2.54 -5.86
N ILE A 110 -12.26 3.77 -5.79
CA ILE A 110 -13.01 4.93 -5.32
C ILE A 110 -14.18 5.22 -6.26
N ARG A 111 -13.96 5.16 -7.58
CA ARG A 111 -15.00 5.40 -8.59
C ARG A 111 -16.10 4.33 -8.56
N ASN A 112 -15.73 3.08 -8.33
CA ASN A 112 -16.68 1.96 -8.24
C ASN A 112 -17.49 1.96 -6.93
N GLU A 113 -17.00 2.63 -5.89
CA GLU A 113 -17.72 2.79 -4.63
C GLU A 113 -18.50 4.11 -4.67
N GLU A 114 -19.74 4.06 -5.19
CA GLU A 114 -20.58 5.24 -5.48
C GLU A 114 -20.70 6.21 -4.31
N ALA A 115 -20.77 5.70 -3.07
CA ALA A 115 -20.84 6.51 -1.87
C ALA A 115 -19.57 7.37 -1.69
N LEU A 116 -18.39 6.77 -1.90
CA LEU A 116 -17.10 7.47 -1.88
C LEU A 116 -16.98 8.43 -3.05
N TYR A 117 -17.28 7.97 -4.27
CA TYR A 117 -17.16 8.79 -5.47
C TYR A 117 -17.99 10.07 -5.37
N ASN A 118 -19.22 9.99 -4.89
CA ASN A 118 -20.08 11.18 -4.78
C ASN A 118 -19.55 12.22 -3.79
N GLN A 119 -18.85 11.79 -2.73
CA GLN A 119 -18.22 12.68 -1.76
C GLN A 119 -16.92 13.28 -2.32
N PHE A 120 -16.09 12.46 -2.97
CA PHE A 120 -14.75 12.87 -3.40
C PHE A 120 -14.70 13.49 -4.81
N LYS A 121 -15.67 13.28 -5.71
CA LYS A 121 -15.59 13.69 -7.12
C LYS A 121 -15.32 15.18 -7.36
N ALA A 122 -15.74 16.04 -6.43
CA ALA A 122 -15.55 17.48 -6.52
C ALA A 122 -14.36 17.98 -5.67
N SER A 123 -13.65 17.08 -4.99
CA SER A 123 -12.53 17.43 -4.12
C SER A 123 -11.26 17.62 -4.92
N MET A 124 -10.40 18.54 -4.49
CA MET A 124 -9.08 18.73 -5.12
C MET A 124 -8.23 17.47 -4.99
N ALA A 125 -8.43 16.70 -3.93
CA ALA A 125 -7.76 15.42 -3.70
C ALA A 125 -8.07 14.39 -4.81
N PHE A 126 -9.32 14.32 -5.27
CA PHE A 126 -9.70 13.39 -6.33
C PHE A 126 -9.21 13.84 -7.70
N GLU A 127 -9.23 15.15 -7.98
CA GLU A 127 -8.66 15.71 -9.21
C GLU A 127 -7.14 15.43 -9.31
N GLU A 128 -6.40 15.53 -8.21
CA GLU A 128 -4.97 15.23 -8.19
C GLU A 128 -4.71 13.72 -8.39
N LEU A 129 -5.56 12.87 -7.82
CA LEU A 129 -5.49 11.43 -8.06
C LEU A 129 -5.73 11.10 -9.54
N GLU A 130 -6.74 11.71 -10.16
CA GLU A 130 -7.06 11.55 -11.58
C GLU A 130 -5.89 12.00 -12.47
N ARG A 131 -5.33 13.21 -12.23
CA ARG A 131 -4.13 13.71 -12.92
C ARG A 131 -2.93 12.77 -12.80
N THR A 132 -2.80 12.08 -11.66
CA THR A 132 -1.69 11.14 -11.44
C THR A 132 -1.89 9.83 -12.21
N VAL A 133 -3.13 9.44 -12.51
CA VAL A 133 -3.46 8.24 -13.29
C VAL A 133 -3.43 8.50 -14.79
N GLU A 134 -3.74 9.72 -15.23
CA GLU A 134 -3.73 10.11 -16.65
C GLU A 134 -2.32 10.43 -17.21
N LYS A 135 -1.31 10.57 -16.33
CA LYS A 135 0.11 10.75 -16.69
C LYS A 135 0.83 9.44 -16.92
#